data_AF-A0A5C3NMH1-F1
#
_entry.id   AF-A0A5C3NMH1-F1
#
_cell.length_a   1.000
_cell.length_b   1.000
_cell.length_c   1.000
_cell.angle_alpha   90.00
_cell.angle_beta   90.00
_cell.angle_gamma   90.00
#
_symmetry.space_group_name_H-M   'P 1'
#
loop_
_entity.id
_entity.type
_entity.pdbx_description
1 polymer ?
#
loop_
_entity_poly.entity_id
_entity_poly.type
_entity_poly.pdbx_seq_one_letter_code
_entity_poly.pdbx_strand_id
1 'polypeptide(L)' 'YVEARLEREPDMYLSELREALSIGRGVDVCENTIKNAMLRRGLTYKKLTRPALERSAPRRAAYL' A
#
# COMPACT_ATOMS: atom_id res chain seq x y z
N TYR A 1 -11.80 4.18 5.05
CA TYR A 1 -10.39 4.48 5.38
C TYR A 1 -9.45 4.09 4.24
N VAL A 2 -9.45 2.82 3.80
CA VAL A 2 -8.63 2.37 2.66
C VAL A 2 -8.93 3.17 1.38
N GLU A 3 -10.21 3.33 1.01
CA GLU A 3 -10.65 4.16 -0.13
C GLU A 3 -10.09 5.60 -0.04
N ALA A 4 -10.37 6.29 1.07
CA ALA A 4 -9.87 7.66 1.31
C ALA A 4 -8.33 7.79 1.32
N ARG A 5 -7.60 6.73 1.69
CA ARG A 5 -6.12 6.74 1.66
C ARG A 5 -5.63 6.60 0.22
N LEU A 6 -6.25 5.72 -0.56
CA LEU A 6 -5.94 5.52 -1.99
C LEU A 6 -6.33 6.73 -2.85
N GLU A 7 -7.41 7.44 -2.51
CA GLU A 7 -7.76 8.69 -3.20
C GLU A 7 -6.72 9.79 -3.00
N ARG A 8 -6.08 9.83 -1.82
CA ARG A 8 -5.02 10.80 -1.50
C ARG A 8 -3.66 10.39 -2.05
N GLU A 9 -3.36 9.10 -2.04
CA GLU A 9 -2.08 8.52 -2.43
C GLU A 9 -2.31 7.27 -3.31
N PRO A 10 -2.72 7.45 -4.58
CA PRO A 10 -3.14 6.35 -5.45
C PRO A 10 -2.01 5.41 -5.86
N ASP A 11 -0.77 5.90 -5.81
CA ASP A 11 0.37 5.09 -6.21
C ASP A 11 0.79 4.07 -5.13
N MET A 12 0.25 4.14 -3.90
CA MET A 12 0.71 3.36 -2.75
C MET A 12 0.79 1.85 -3.02
N TYR A 13 1.89 1.22 -2.60
CA TYR A 13 2.03 -0.23 -2.65
C TYR A 13 1.17 -0.91 -1.58
N LEU A 14 0.77 -2.17 -1.79
CA LEU A 14 -0.01 -2.93 -0.80
C LEU A 14 0.71 -3.07 0.54
N SER A 15 2.04 -3.20 0.53
CA SER A 15 2.88 -3.24 1.72
C SER A 15 2.85 -1.93 2.50
N GLU A 16 2.91 -0.79 1.81
CA GLU A 16 2.79 0.54 2.41
C GLU A 16 1.39 0.78 2.96
N LEU A 17 0.37 0.31 2.25
CA LEU A 17 -1.02 0.38 2.71
C LEU A 17 -1.24 -0.46 3.97
N ARG A 18 -0.63 -1.65 4.05
CA ARG A 18 -0.59 -2.47 5.26
C ARG A 18 0.08 -1.73 6.40
N GLU A 19 1.25 -1.16 6.17
CA GLU A 19 1.98 -0.39 7.19
C GLU A 19 1.15 0.81 7.68
N ALA A 20 0.51 1.55 6.77
CA ALA A 20 -0.37 2.65 7.11
C ALA A 20 -1.60 2.22 7.93
N LEU A 21 -2.17 1.04 7.66
CA LEU A 21 -3.25 0.46 8.46
C LEU A 21 -2.78 0.06 9.85
N SER A 22 -1.58 -0.52 9.95
CA SER A 22 -0.98 -0.91 11.22
C SER A 22 -0.67 0.32 12.07
N ILE A 23 0.04 1.31 11.53
CA ILE A 23 0.43 2.53 12.25
C ILE A 23 -0.78 3.43 12.54
N GLY A 24 -1.63 3.67 11.54
CA GLY A 24 -2.72 4.64 11.64
C GLY A 24 -3.98 4.12 12.34
N ARG A 25 -4.16 2.80 12.43
CA ARG A 25 -5.38 2.19 12.99
C ARG A 25 -5.11 1.03 13.96
N GLY A 26 -3.86 0.60 14.14
CA GLY A 26 -3.54 -0.58 14.94
C GLY A 26 -4.02 -1.89 14.31
N VAL A 27 -4.33 -1.88 13.01
CA VAL A 27 -4.90 -3.05 12.31
C VAL A 27 -3.80 -3.74 11.54
N ASP A 28 -3.36 -4.90 12.02
CA ASP A 28 -2.46 -5.77 11.27
C ASP A 28 -3.27 -6.77 10.43
N VAL A 29 -3.15 -6.64 9.11
CA VAL A 29 -3.82 -7.50 8.14
C VAL A 29 -2.83 -7.87 7.05
N CYS A 30 -2.98 -9.08 6.50
CA CYS A 30 -2.16 -9.49 5.37
C CYS A 30 -2.56 -8.74 4.08
N GLU A 31 -1.62 -8.61 3.15
CA GLU A 31 -1.85 -7.93 1.86
C GLU A 31 -3.00 -8.56 1.05
N ASN A 32 -3.21 -9.88 1.19
CA ASN A 32 -4.32 -10.58 0.54
C ASN A 32 -5.68 -10.09 1.06
N THR A 33 -5.81 -9.82 2.36
CA THR A 33 -7.05 -9.26 2.93
C THR A 33 -7.30 -7.86 2.40
N ILE A 34 -6.27 -7.03 2.32
CA ILE A 34 -6.35 -5.67 1.75
C ILE A 34 -6.79 -5.74 0.28
N LYS A 35 -6.14 -6.60 -0.52
CA LYS A 35 -6.51 -6.86 -1.91
C LYS A 35 -7.96 -7.29 -2.04
N ASN A 36 -8.41 -8.25 -1.25
CA ASN A 36 -9.78 -8.76 -1.33
C ASN A 36 -10.80 -7.66 -0.94
N ALA A 37 -10.47 -6.83 0.04
CA ALA A 37 -11.29 -5.69 0.41
C ALA A 37 -11.38 -4.65 -0.72
N MET A 38 -10.27 -4.35 -1.39
CA MET A 38 -10.23 -3.46 -2.56
C MET A 38 -11.08 -4.02 -3.71
N LEU A 39 -10.92 -5.30 -4.04
CA LEU A 39 -11.68 -5.95 -5.11
C LEU A 39 -13.19 -5.95 -4.85
N ARG A 40 -13.62 -6.20 -3.61
CA ARG A 40 -15.04 -6.11 -3.20
C ARG A 40 -15.63 -4.71 -3.36
N ARG A 41 -14.78 -3.68 -3.41
CA ARG A 41 -15.15 -2.28 -3.62
C ARG A 41 -14.94 -1.82 -5.07
N GLY A 42 -14.63 -2.73 -5.99
CA GLY A 42 -14.38 -2.40 -7.40
C GLY A 42 -13.04 -1.71 -7.65
N LEU A 43 -12.15 -1.65 -6.65
CA LEU A 43 -10.83 -1.06 -6.79
C LEU A 43 -9.85 -2.11 -7.34
N THR A 44 -9.07 -1.70 -8.32
CA THR A 44 -8.00 -2.51 -8.89
C THR A 44 -6.64 -1.96 -8.46
N TYR A 45 -5.63 -2.81 -8.42
CA TYR A 45 -4.26 -2.42 -8.11
C TYR A 45 -3.33 -3.01 -9.16
N LYS A 46 -2.29 -2.25 -9.53
CA LYS A 46 -1.27 -2.75 -10.44
C LYS A 46 -0.23 -3.52 -9.63
N LYS A 47 -0.10 -4.83 -9.91
CA LYS A 47 1.00 -5.62 -9.36
C LYS A 47 2.29 -5.21 -10.07
N LEU A 48 3.18 -4.52 -9.36
CA LEU A 48 4.52 -4.24 -9.82
C LEU A 48 5.45 -5.35 -9.32
N THR A 49 6.15 -6.03 -10.24
CA THR A 49 7.12 -7.08 -9.92
C THR A 49 8.42 -6.53 -9.35
N ARG A 50 8.78 -5.29 -9.70
CA ARG A 50 9.88 -4.53 -9.09
C ARG A 50 9.37 -3.14 -8.70
N PRO A 51 9.47 -2.74 -7.44
CA PRO A 51 9.15 -1.38 -7.03
C PRO A 51 10.20 -0.40 -7.61
N ALA A 52 9.75 0.80 -7.99
CA ALA A 52 10.66 1.86 -8.40
C ALA A 52 11.41 2.37 -7.16
N LEU A 53 12.73 2.18 -7.12
CA LEU A 53 13.57 2.47 -5.95
C LEU A 53 13.58 3.97 -5.61
N GLU A 54 13.60 4.82 -6.63
CA GLU A 54 13.66 6.27 -6.50
C GLU A 54 12.40 6.87 -5.85
N ARG A 55 11.29 6.13 -5.90
CA ARG A 55 9.96 6.59 -5.53
C ARG A 55 9.78 6.86 -4.04
N SER A 56 10.56 6.21 -3.17
CA SER A 56 10.47 6.45 -1.72
C SER A 56 11.83 6.80 -1.14
N ALA A 57 11.90 7.89 -0.38
CA ALA A 57 13.07 8.27 0.41
C ALA A 57 13.61 7.12 1.29
N PRO A 58 12.78 6.36 2.04
CA PRO A 58 13.28 5.26 2.87
C PRO A 58 13.90 4.11 2.06
N ARG A 59 13.32 3.69 0.92
CA ARG A 59 13.96 2.65 0.08
C ARG A 59 15.23 3.14 -0.60
N ARG A 60 15.32 4.44 -0.91
CA ARG A 60 16.53 5.06 -1.44
C ARG A 60 17.65 5.05 -0.39
N ALA A 61 17.31 5.32 0.88
CA ALA A 61 18.24 5.32 2.00
C ALA A 61 18.75 3.91 2.35
N ALA A 62 17.93 2.87 2.20
CA ALA A 62 18.31 1.48 2.50
C ALA A 62 19.31 0.85 1.51
N TYR A 63 19.70 1.57 0.45
CA TYR A 63 20.59 1.07 -0.61
C TYR A 63 22.04 1.57 -0.49
N LEU A 64 22.28 2.67 0.23
CA LEU A 64 23.62 3.22 0.50
C LEU A 64 24.21 2.62 1.76
#